data_AF-A0A8H2XRR9-F1
#
_entry.id   AF-A0A8H2XRR9-F1
#
_cell.length_a   1.000
_cell.length_b   1.000
_cell.length_c   1.000
_cell.angle_alpha   90.00
_cell.angle_beta   90.00
_cell.angle_gamma   90.00
#
_symmetry.space_group_name_H-M   'P 1'
#
loop_
_entity.id
_entity.type
_entity.pdbx_description
1 polymer ?
#
loop_
_entity_poly.entity_id
_entity_poly.type
_entity_poly.pdbx_seq_one_letter_code
_entity_poly.pdbx_strand_id
1 'polypeptide(L)'
;MAKNTRSASGGYSILHSPHPAERHVLDHEATKAAIVDQTGLKATTDVISPSASTPKDIFLGGIKIPQRPKPPESDECCMSGCAVCVYDLYFSSLDDYKKEARTARGRLRELSIPMHEWPEDLQKQEMKEVTASNEEEKEGLDNLDLDPTMKAFLILEKQLGKR
;
A
#
# COMPACT_ATOMS: atom_id res chain seq x y z
N MET A 1 16.81 -8.61 -76.85
CA MET A 1 15.90 -8.00 -75.85
C MET A 1 14.97 -9.08 -75.32
N ALA A 2 15.23 -9.63 -74.12
CA ALA A 2 14.23 -10.27 -73.28
C ALA A 2 14.88 -10.51 -71.91
N LYS A 3 14.30 -9.91 -70.88
CA LYS A 3 14.76 -9.90 -69.50
C LYS A 3 14.39 -11.27 -68.90
N ASN A 4 15.36 -12.08 -68.46
CA ASN A 4 15.05 -13.24 -67.62
C ASN A 4 15.46 -12.93 -66.18
N THR A 5 14.45 -12.66 -65.36
CA THR A 5 14.54 -12.19 -64.00
C THR A 5 14.73 -13.33 -63.02
N ARG A 6 15.80 -13.23 -62.23
CA ARG A 6 15.94 -13.50 -60.79
C ARG A 6 15.16 -14.65 -60.12
N SER A 7 15.97 -15.43 -59.40
CA SER A 7 15.86 -15.78 -57.97
C SER A 7 14.73 -16.68 -57.48
N ALA A 8 15.14 -17.75 -56.79
CA ALA A 8 14.94 -17.96 -55.34
C ALA A 8 14.85 -19.48 -55.11
N SER A 9 15.97 -20.12 -54.76
CA SER A 9 16.30 -20.50 -53.37
C SER A 9 15.25 -21.43 -52.75
N GLY A 10 15.61 -22.72 -52.72
CA GLY A 10 14.87 -23.76 -52.00
C GLY A 10 14.75 -23.41 -50.52
N GLY A 11 13.50 -23.21 -50.09
CA GLY A 11 13.13 -23.05 -48.71
C GLY A 11 13.02 -24.41 -48.03
N TYR A 12 13.81 -24.61 -46.98
CA TYR A 12 13.66 -25.67 -46.01
C TYR A 12 12.33 -25.49 -45.27
N SER A 13 11.52 -26.54 -45.22
CA SER A 13 10.31 -26.55 -44.39
C SER A 13 10.69 -26.82 -42.93
N ILE A 14 10.93 -25.77 -42.14
CA ILE A 14 10.89 -25.89 -40.68
C ILE A 14 9.43 -25.79 -40.28
N LEU A 15 8.81 -26.94 -40.00
CA LEU A 15 7.55 -27.02 -39.28
C LEU A 15 7.78 -26.51 -37.86
N HIS A 16 7.50 -25.22 -37.64
CA HIS A 16 7.36 -24.65 -36.31
C HIS A 16 6.04 -25.15 -35.72
N SER A 17 6.08 -26.24 -34.97
CA SER A 17 4.97 -26.60 -34.07
C SER A 17 4.90 -25.55 -32.97
N PRO A 18 3.79 -24.81 -32.81
CA PRO A 18 3.67 -23.80 -31.76
C PRO A 18 3.65 -24.46 -30.38
N HIS A 19 4.44 -23.89 -29.48
CA HIS A 19 4.58 -24.24 -28.07
C HIS A 19 3.22 -24.14 -27.33
N PRO A 20 2.88 -25.05 -26.41
CA PRO A 20 1.54 -25.17 -25.80
C PRO A 20 1.07 -24.00 -24.92
N ALA A 21 1.86 -22.94 -24.75
CA ALA A 21 1.53 -21.82 -23.86
C ALA A 21 0.52 -20.81 -24.43
N GLU A 22 0.23 -20.84 -25.74
CA GLU A 22 -0.57 -19.81 -26.43
C GLU A 22 -2.04 -20.21 -26.72
N ARG A 23 -2.56 -21.27 -26.10
CA ARG A 23 -3.93 -21.78 -26.40
C ARG A 23 -4.97 -21.59 -25.29
N HIS A 24 -4.66 -20.83 -24.24
CA HIS A 24 -5.62 -20.62 -23.16
C HIS A 24 -5.76 -19.14 -22.79
N VAL A 25 -6.30 -18.36 -23.72
CA VAL A 25 -7.10 -17.17 -23.38
C VAL A 25 -8.55 -17.52 -23.73
N LEU A 26 -9.13 -18.40 -22.91
CA LEU A 26 -10.55 -18.73 -22.92
C LEU A 26 -11.22 -17.89 -21.83
N ASP A 27 -12.15 -17.06 -22.30
CA ASP A 27 -13.15 -16.27 -21.58
C ASP A 27 -13.32 -16.61 -20.08
N HIS A 28 -12.93 -15.66 -19.22
CA HIS A 28 -13.00 -15.79 -17.76
C HIS A 28 -14.43 -16.02 -17.22
N GLU A 29 -15.47 -15.78 -18.03
CA GLU A 29 -16.86 -15.90 -17.60
C GLU A 29 -17.35 -17.36 -17.63
N ALA A 30 -16.89 -18.15 -18.60
CA ALA A 30 -17.29 -19.55 -18.76
C ALA A 30 -16.67 -20.49 -17.70
N THR A 31 -15.47 -20.18 -17.22
CA THR A 31 -14.77 -21.00 -16.21
C THR A 31 -15.40 -20.89 -14.82
N LYS A 32 -16.07 -19.77 -14.50
CA LYS A 32 -16.72 -19.57 -13.20
C LYS A 32 -17.94 -20.48 -12.99
N ALA A 33 -18.70 -20.78 -14.06
CA ALA A 33 -19.88 -21.62 -13.98
C ALA A 33 -19.54 -23.11 -13.79
N ALA A 34 -18.43 -23.60 -14.33
CA ALA A 34 -18.06 -25.02 -14.27
C ALA A 34 -17.52 -25.46 -12.89
N ILE A 35 -16.92 -24.56 -12.11
CA ILE A 35 -16.32 -24.90 -10.80
C ILE A 35 -17.40 -25.15 -9.72
N VAL A 36 -18.58 -24.54 -9.87
CA VAL A 36 -19.70 -24.65 -8.91
C VAL A 36 -20.33 -26.04 -8.89
N ASP A 37 -20.31 -26.77 -10.01
CA ASP A 37 -21.11 -27.99 -10.16
C ASP A 37 -20.40 -29.26 -9.63
N GLN A 38 -19.06 -29.29 -9.58
CA GLN A 38 -18.31 -30.49 -9.18
C GLN A 38 -17.97 -30.56 -7.69
N THR A 39 -18.08 -29.45 -6.96
CA THR A 39 -17.57 -29.36 -5.58
C THR A 39 -18.65 -29.21 -4.53
N GLY A 40 -19.91 -28.96 -4.91
CA GLY A 40 -21.00 -28.67 -3.97
C GLY A 40 -20.76 -27.43 -3.09
N LEU A 41 -19.65 -26.73 -3.29
CA LEU A 41 -19.27 -25.54 -2.57
C LEU A 41 -19.96 -24.35 -3.24
N LYS A 42 -21.09 -23.93 -2.67
CA LYS A 42 -21.62 -22.60 -2.96
C LYS A 42 -20.53 -21.62 -2.57
N ALA A 43 -20.02 -20.85 -3.54
CA ALA A 43 -19.23 -19.66 -3.27
C ALA A 43 -20.14 -18.67 -2.54
N THR A 44 -20.30 -18.86 -1.23
CA THR A 44 -20.78 -17.80 -0.39
C THR A 44 -19.65 -16.79 -0.38
N THR A 45 -19.94 -15.57 -0.84
CA THR A 45 -19.18 -14.38 -0.45
C THR A 45 -19.46 -14.14 1.04
N ASP A 46 -19.19 -15.14 1.87
CA ASP A 46 -18.84 -14.90 3.26
C ASP A 46 -17.46 -14.30 3.17
N VAL A 47 -17.48 -12.97 3.02
CA VAL A 47 -16.37 -12.09 3.30
C VAL A 47 -15.71 -12.69 4.54
N ILE A 48 -14.47 -13.16 4.39
CA ILE A 48 -13.58 -13.37 5.52
C ILE A 48 -13.41 -11.97 6.10
N SER A 49 -14.37 -11.59 6.93
CA SER A 49 -14.27 -10.46 7.81
C SER A 49 -13.09 -10.82 8.69
N PRO A 50 -11.99 -10.06 8.67
CA PRO A 50 -10.90 -10.31 9.60
C PRO A 50 -11.49 -10.12 11.00
N SER A 51 -11.88 -11.24 11.60
CA SER A 51 -12.34 -11.32 12.97
C SER A 51 -11.11 -11.17 13.86
N ALA A 52 -10.62 -9.95 13.96
CA ALA A 52 -9.65 -9.51 14.94
C ALA A 52 -10.32 -8.36 15.70
N SER A 53 -10.86 -8.68 16.88
CA SER A 53 -11.25 -7.77 17.96
C SER A 53 -11.58 -6.35 17.49
N THR A 54 -12.78 -6.16 16.95
CA THR A 54 -13.23 -4.85 16.44
C THR A 54 -13.02 -3.79 17.51
N PRO A 55 -12.11 -2.83 17.32
CA PRO A 55 -11.96 -1.74 18.25
C PRO A 55 -13.25 -0.92 18.22
N LYS A 56 -13.73 -0.53 19.40
CA LYS A 56 -15.03 0.11 19.57
C LYS A 56 -15.01 1.49 18.92
N ASP A 57 -15.63 1.62 17.76
CA ASP A 57 -15.76 2.89 17.06
C ASP A 57 -16.47 3.93 17.94
N ILE A 58 -15.88 5.12 18.05
CA ILE A 58 -16.46 6.23 18.81
C ILE A 58 -17.23 7.11 17.84
N PHE A 59 -18.46 7.50 18.20
CA PHE A 59 -19.26 8.43 17.41
C PHE A 59 -19.30 9.77 18.12
N LEU A 60 -18.82 10.83 17.45
CA LEU A 60 -18.86 12.21 17.95
C LEU A 60 -19.62 13.06 16.95
N GLY A 61 -20.74 13.67 17.36
CA GLY A 61 -21.56 14.52 16.47
C GLY A 61 -22.07 13.82 15.21
N GLY A 62 -22.25 12.49 15.25
CA GLY A 62 -22.64 11.67 14.09
C GLY A 62 -21.48 11.30 13.16
N ILE A 63 -20.24 11.69 13.47
CA ILE A 63 -19.04 11.30 12.74
C ILE A 63 -18.44 10.06 13.42
N LYS A 64 -18.20 9.03 12.61
CA LYS A 64 -17.45 7.85 13.03
C LYS A 64 -15.97 8.19 13.15
N ILE A 65 -15.43 8.09 14.36
CA ILE A 65 -14.00 8.24 14.63
C ILE A 65 -13.40 6.83 14.68
N PRO A 66 -12.50 6.49 13.74
CA PRO A 66 -11.82 5.20 13.77
C PRO A 66 -10.93 5.13 15.01
N GLN A 67 -10.69 3.92 15.50
CA GLN A 67 -9.76 3.66 16.58
C GLN A 67 -8.42 3.20 16.04
N ARG A 68 -7.35 3.58 16.75
CA ARG A 68 -6.01 3.16 16.35
C ARG A 68 -5.87 1.63 16.49
N PRO A 69 -5.41 0.92 15.45
CA PRO A 69 -5.17 -0.51 15.56
C PRO A 69 -4.10 -0.78 16.62
N LYS A 70 -4.27 -1.88 17.36
CA LYS A 70 -3.29 -2.32 18.34
C LYS A 70 -2.09 -2.95 17.62
N PRO A 71 -0.86 -2.69 18.07
CA PRO A 71 0.30 -3.40 17.55
C PRO A 71 0.18 -4.90 17.87
N PRO A 72 0.60 -5.77 16.94
CA PRO A 72 0.59 -7.20 17.19
C PRO A 72 1.64 -7.57 18.26
N GLU A 73 1.34 -8.59 19.05
CA GLU A 73 2.25 -9.09 20.07
C GLU A 73 3.41 -9.87 19.43
N SER A 74 4.53 -10.03 20.15
CA SER A 74 5.69 -10.77 19.64
C SER A 74 5.34 -12.23 19.32
N ASP A 75 4.41 -12.81 20.06
CA ASP A 75 4.00 -14.21 19.90
C ASP A 75 3.12 -14.42 18.65
N GLU A 76 2.53 -13.35 18.12
CA GLU A 76 1.79 -13.37 16.84
C GLU A 76 2.76 -13.33 15.64
N CYS A 77 4.01 -12.94 15.87
CA CYS A 77 5.05 -12.99 14.84
C CYS A 77 5.53 -14.43 14.67
N CYS A 78 5.05 -15.05 13.59
CA CYS A 78 5.40 -16.40 13.14
C CYS A 78 6.91 -16.71 13.08
N MET A 79 7.79 -15.69 12.95
CA MET A 79 9.26 -15.76 12.94
C MET A 79 9.91 -16.78 11.96
N SER A 80 9.13 -17.51 11.18
CA SER A 80 9.55 -18.62 10.31
C SER A 80 9.36 -18.31 8.83
N GLY A 81 9.11 -17.03 8.48
CA GLY A 81 8.95 -16.60 7.09
C GLY A 81 7.58 -16.92 6.50
N CYS A 82 6.50 -16.69 7.27
CA CYS A 82 5.13 -16.75 6.78
C CYS A 82 4.93 -15.87 5.52
N ALA A 83 4.06 -16.30 4.60
CA ALA A 83 3.81 -15.60 3.32
C ALA A 83 3.25 -14.17 3.49
N VAL A 84 2.60 -13.89 4.61
CA VAL A 84 2.13 -12.56 5.00
C VAL A 84 2.68 -12.23 6.38
N CYS A 85 3.33 -11.09 6.52
CA CYS A 85 3.85 -10.62 7.80
C CYS A 85 2.75 -9.93 8.61
N VAL A 86 2.62 -10.28 9.88
CA VAL A 86 1.63 -9.65 10.79
C VAL A 86 1.89 -8.14 10.95
N TYR A 87 3.16 -7.73 10.94
CA TYR A 87 3.52 -6.31 11.01
C TYR A 87 3.12 -5.57 9.74
N ASP A 88 3.19 -6.19 8.56
CA ASP A 88 2.75 -5.56 7.31
C ASP A 88 1.24 -5.31 7.31
N LEU A 89 0.46 -6.28 7.80
CA LEU A 89 -0.99 -6.12 7.99
C LEU A 89 -1.31 -5.00 8.98
N TYR A 90 -0.55 -4.92 10.07
CA TYR A 90 -0.67 -3.84 11.06
C TYR A 90 -0.32 -2.47 10.44
N PHE A 91 0.77 -2.37 9.67
CA PHE A 91 1.15 -1.11 9.02
C PHE A 91 0.12 -0.68 7.97
N SER A 92 -0.43 -1.61 7.20
CA SER A 92 -1.55 -1.33 6.29
C SER A 92 -2.76 -0.77 7.06
N SER A 93 -3.14 -1.44 8.15
CA SER A 93 -4.24 -1.01 9.01
C SER A 93 -4.00 0.36 9.65
N LEU A 94 -2.74 0.67 10.01
CA LEU A 94 -2.34 1.97 10.51
C LEU A 94 -2.45 3.06 9.45
N ASP A 95 -2.10 2.76 8.20
CA ASP A 95 -2.18 3.71 7.10
C ASP A 95 -3.64 4.07 6.80
N ASP A 96 -4.50 3.06 6.77
CA ASP A 96 -5.95 3.24 6.60
C ASP A 96 -6.57 4.03 7.76
N TYR A 97 -6.18 3.70 9.00
CA TYR A 97 -6.55 4.48 10.18
C TYR A 97 -6.16 5.96 10.04
N LYS A 98 -4.94 6.28 9.58
CA LYS A 98 -4.50 7.68 9.40
C LYS A 98 -5.36 8.40 8.37
N LYS A 99 -5.70 7.74 7.25
CA LYS A 99 -6.56 8.32 6.20
C LYS A 99 -7.95 8.63 6.76
N GLU A 100 -8.58 7.66 7.40
CA GLU A 100 -9.90 7.82 8.00
C GLU A 100 -9.91 8.87 9.11
N ALA A 101 -8.88 8.89 9.97
CA ALA A 101 -8.72 9.89 11.02
C ALA A 101 -8.57 11.30 10.43
N ARG A 102 -7.83 11.47 9.32
CA ARG A 102 -7.73 12.76 8.62
C ARG A 102 -9.09 13.20 8.07
N THR A 103 -9.85 12.30 7.46
CA THR A 103 -11.20 12.60 6.98
C THR A 103 -12.14 12.95 8.13
N ALA A 104 -12.09 12.23 9.25
CA ALA A 104 -12.90 12.48 10.43
C ALA A 104 -12.59 13.87 11.02
N ARG A 105 -11.31 14.23 11.17
CA ARG A 105 -10.87 15.56 11.62
C ARG A 105 -11.37 16.68 10.72
N GLY A 106 -11.32 16.48 9.41
CA GLY A 106 -11.87 17.44 8.44
C GLY A 106 -13.37 17.68 8.63
N ARG A 107 -14.15 16.60 8.86
CA ARG A 107 -15.59 16.71 9.14
C ARG A 107 -15.89 17.35 10.50
N LEU A 108 -15.11 17.04 11.53
CA LEU A 108 -15.26 17.65 12.85
C LEU A 108 -15.00 19.16 12.79
N ARG A 109 -14.03 19.59 11.97
CA ARG A 109 -13.73 21.01 11.72
C ARG A 109 -14.86 21.71 10.97
N GLU A 110 -15.48 21.05 9.99
CA GLU A 110 -16.67 21.57 9.29
C GLU A 110 -17.84 21.78 10.25
N LEU A 111 -18.03 20.88 11.21
CA LEU A 111 -19.03 21.03 12.27
C LEU A 111 -18.61 22.02 13.37
N SER A 112 -17.46 22.68 13.24
CA SER A 112 -16.91 23.62 14.23
C SER A 112 -16.79 23.05 15.66
N ILE A 113 -16.58 21.74 15.79
CA ILE A 113 -16.42 21.09 17.09
C ILE A 113 -15.02 21.41 17.62
N PRO A 114 -14.90 22.00 18.83
CA PRO A 114 -13.61 22.41 19.37
C PRO A 114 -12.69 21.21 19.61
N MET A 115 -11.39 21.39 19.35
CA MET A 115 -10.38 20.33 19.42
C MET A 115 -10.28 19.64 20.79
N HIS A 116 -10.65 20.33 21.88
CA HIS A 116 -10.67 19.76 23.23
C HIS A 116 -11.72 18.66 23.42
N GLU A 117 -12.77 18.65 22.60
CA GLU A 117 -13.85 17.66 22.65
C GLU A 117 -13.52 16.39 21.85
N TRP A 118 -12.38 16.40 21.13
CA TRP A 118 -11.93 15.25 20.35
C TRP A 118 -11.22 14.24 21.27
N PRO A 119 -11.24 12.94 20.93
CA PRO A 119 -10.44 11.94 21.64
C PRO A 119 -8.95 12.30 21.64
N GLU A 120 -8.26 11.99 22.74
CA GLU A 120 -6.83 12.28 22.94
C GLU A 120 -5.95 11.78 21.79
N ASP A 121 -6.29 10.63 21.21
CA ASP A 121 -5.58 10.05 20.07
C ASP A 121 -5.60 10.98 18.85
N LEU A 122 -6.76 11.57 18.52
CA LEU A 122 -6.89 12.50 17.41
C LEU A 122 -6.18 13.83 17.71
N GLN A 123 -6.28 14.32 18.95
CA GLN A 123 -5.57 15.54 19.36
C GLN A 123 -4.06 15.36 19.20
N LYS A 124 -3.52 14.26 19.71
CA LYS A 124 -2.09 13.91 19.62
C LYS A 124 -1.63 13.75 18.17
N GLN A 125 -2.46 13.18 17.31
CA GLN A 125 -2.14 13.06 15.89
C GLN A 125 -2.16 14.40 15.15
N GLU A 126 -3.12 15.28 15.44
CA GLU A 126 -3.14 16.63 14.86
C GLU A 126 -1.92 17.44 15.30
N MET A 127 -1.54 17.37 16.58
CA MET A 127 -0.30 17.98 17.07
C MET A 127 0.93 17.40 16.36
N LYS A 128 1.01 16.06 16.23
CA LYS A 128 2.13 15.40 15.55
C LYS A 128 2.23 15.76 14.07
N GLU A 129 1.11 15.92 13.36
CA GLU A 129 1.12 16.35 11.96
C GLU A 129 1.57 17.82 11.83
N VAL A 130 1.12 18.70 12.73
CA VAL A 130 1.55 20.10 12.76
C VAL A 130 3.03 20.24 13.09
N THR A 131 3.57 19.40 13.99
CA THR A 131 5.02 19.40 14.30
C THR A 131 5.82 18.77 13.16
N ALA A 132 5.39 17.65 12.59
CA ALA A 132 6.07 17.02 11.46
C ALA A 132 6.13 17.94 10.22
N SER A 133 5.07 18.71 9.94
CA SER A 133 5.09 19.72 8.87
C SER A 133 5.92 20.97 9.20
N ASN A 134 6.21 21.27 10.47
CA ASN A 134 7.06 22.41 10.86
C ASN A 134 8.53 22.01 11.08
N GLU A 135 8.81 20.74 11.36
CA GLU A 135 10.16 20.22 11.62
C GLU A 135 10.98 20.10 10.32
N GLU A 136 10.33 19.94 9.16
CA GLU A 136 11.00 19.91 7.86
C GLU A 136 11.65 21.26 7.45
N GLU A 137 11.21 22.39 8.02
CA GLU A 137 11.75 23.72 7.70
C GLU A 137 12.73 24.28 8.76
N LYS A 138 12.92 23.56 9.89
CA LYS A 138 13.82 23.99 10.96
C LYS A 138 14.93 23.01 11.33
N GLU A 139 15.20 22.01 10.50
CA GLU A 139 16.46 21.27 10.52
C GLU A 139 17.47 21.91 9.56
N GLY A 140 17.99 23.06 9.97
CA GLY A 140 19.32 23.45 9.54
C GLY A 140 20.31 22.35 9.94
N LEU A 141 21.32 22.14 9.09
CA LEU A 141 22.41 21.15 9.26
C LEU A 141 23.09 21.16 10.65
N ASP A 142 22.86 22.22 11.41
CA ASP A 142 23.28 22.47 12.78
C ASP A 142 22.47 21.73 13.87
N ASN A 143 21.19 21.36 13.66
CA ASN A 143 20.36 20.71 14.70
C ASN A 143 20.28 19.17 14.60
N LEU A 144 20.64 18.58 13.46
CA LEU A 144 20.72 17.13 13.30
C LEU A 144 21.93 16.57 14.07
N ASP A 145 21.75 15.56 14.92
CA ASP A 145 22.85 14.84 15.57
C ASP A 145 23.53 13.86 14.58
N LEU A 146 24.01 14.40 13.46
CA LEU A 146 24.81 13.69 12.47
C LEU A 146 26.27 13.77 12.83
N ASP A 147 26.99 12.66 12.63
CA ASP A 147 28.44 12.60 12.83
C ASP A 147 29.13 13.77 12.09
N PRO A 148 30.08 14.47 12.73
CA PRO A 148 30.78 15.61 12.13
C PRO A 148 31.36 15.33 10.74
N THR A 149 31.74 14.07 10.44
CA THR A 149 32.26 13.65 9.13
C THR A 149 31.18 13.65 8.06
N MET A 150 29.99 13.13 8.38
CA MET A 150 28.84 13.12 7.47
C MET A 150 28.35 14.54 7.17
N LYS A 151 28.36 15.43 8.17
CA LYS A 151 28.04 16.85 7.96
C LYS A 151 29.02 17.52 7.01
N ALA A 152 30.33 17.31 7.19
CA ALA A 152 31.35 17.89 6.34
C ALA A 152 31.20 17.45 4.88
N PHE A 153 30.87 16.18 4.65
CA PHE A 153 30.65 15.63 3.31
C PHE A 153 29.45 16.30 2.61
N LEU A 154 28.31 16.39 3.29
CA LEU A 154 27.10 17.03 2.75
C LEU A 154 27.31 18.51 2.41
N ILE A 155 28.13 19.23 3.19
CA ILE A 155 28.51 20.62 2.91
C ILE A 155 29.30 20.70 1.60
N LEU A 156 30.31 19.84 1.43
CA LEU A 156 31.17 19.84 0.25
C LEU A 156 30.39 19.49 -1.02
N GLU A 157 29.50 18.49 -0.97
CA GLU A 157 28.66 18.13 -2.11
C GLU A 157 27.76 19.28 -2.55
N LYS A 158 27.14 19.99 -1.61
CA LYS A 158 26.29 21.17 -1.89
C LYS A 158 27.07 22.34 -2.52
N GLN A 159 28.35 22.49 -2.17
CA GLN A 159 29.23 23.51 -2.76
C GLN A 159 29.68 23.15 -4.19
N LEU A 160 29.78 21.86 -4.49
CA LEU A 160 30.16 21.37 -5.81
C LEU A 160 28.98 21.30 -6.79
N GLY A 161 27.77 21.00 -6.30
CA GLY A 161 26.55 20.94 -7.12
C GLY A 161 25.93 22.28 -7.52
N LYS A 162 26.50 23.41 -7.09
CA LYS A 162 26.02 24.78 -7.39
C LYS A 162 26.79 25.51 -8.49
N ARG A 163 27.64 24.80 -9.25
CA ARG A 163 28.40 25.36 -10.37
C ARG A 163 27.81 24.99 -11.71
#